data_AF-X1AYN7-F1
#
_entry.id   AF-X1AYN7-F1
#
_cell.length_a   1.000
_cell.length_b   1.000
_cell.length_c   1.000
_cell.angle_alpha   90.00
_cell.angle_beta   90.00
_cell.angle_gamma   90.00
#
_symmetry.space_group_name_H-M   'P 1'
#
loop_
_entity.id
_entity.type
_entity.pdbx_description
1 polymer ?
#
loop_
_entity_poly.entity_id
_entity_poly.type
_entity_poly.pdbx_seq_one_letter_code
_entity_poly.pdbx_strand_id
1 'polypeptide(L)'
;NEKSKLNSLRINRREQIKQELFATQTEEQAFLVGVESKASNHGWSAVDSLQELSYLARTAGANVAGMFTQKLKAPSPTYYIGKGKIAELISLKEQTQYNTVIFDDELSPRQQRNLEELLQVKVIDRTALILDIFAKQARTHEGQLQVELAQHQYLLPRLVGQWSHLERLGGGIGTRGPGESQLETDRRLIHKRINRLQHEIEEVRQHRALYRKQRKKIGMPIVALVGYTNAGKSTLFNALSQAGVVVEDKLFSTLDPVTRRLNLPNGQQFLMTDTVGFIQKLPSSIIAAFRATLEELGEANLLLHMV
;
A
#
# COMPACT_ATOMS: atom_id res chain seq x y z
N ASN A 1 -19.19 -12.93 -50.51
CA ASN A 1 -19.88 -11.83 -49.79
C ASN A 1 -20.52 -12.19 -48.44
N GLU A 2 -20.37 -13.41 -47.89
CA GLU A 2 -20.77 -13.70 -46.49
C GLU A 2 -19.59 -13.71 -45.51
N LYS A 3 -18.41 -14.22 -45.91
CA LYS A 3 -17.21 -14.25 -45.05
C LYS A 3 -16.73 -12.86 -44.62
N SER A 4 -16.89 -11.84 -45.47
CA SER A 4 -16.57 -10.44 -45.16
C SER A 4 -17.55 -9.84 -44.12
N LYS A 5 -18.86 -10.12 -44.25
CA LYS A 5 -19.89 -9.72 -43.28
C LYS A 5 -19.73 -10.40 -41.91
N LEU A 6 -19.36 -11.68 -41.90
CA LEU A 6 -19.06 -12.43 -40.66
C LEU A 6 -17.80 -11.92 -39.97
N ASN A 7 -16.77 -11.51 -40.73
CA ASN A 7 -15.57 -10.88 -40.17
C ASN A 7 -15.85 -9.47 -39.64
N SER A 8 -16.66 -8.65 -40.32
CA SER A 8 -17.03 -7.32 -39.82
C SER A 8 -17.91 -7.41 -38.56
N LEU A 9 -18.83 -8.37 -38.48
CA LEU A 9 -19.63 -8.64 -37.28
C LEU A 9 -18.78 -9.14 -36.09
N ARG A 10 -17.74 -9.94 -36.35
CA ARG A 10 -16.79 -10.41 -35.32
C ARG A 10 -15.84 -9.32 -34.83
N ILE A 11 -15.42 -8.41 -35.72
CA ILE A 11 -14.58 -7.26 -35.36
C ILE A 11 -15.40 -6.27 -34.53
N ASN A 12 -16.61 -5.91 -34.96
CA ASN A 12 -17.50 -5.04 -34.18
C ASN A 12 -17.87 -5.63 -32.82
N ARG A 13 -18.09 -6.96 -32.73
CA ARG A 13 -18.36 -7.62 -31.45
C ARG A 13 -17.14 -7.66 -30.54
N ARG A 14 -15.92 -7.77 -31.09
CA ARG A 14 -14.67 -7.67 -30.30
C ARG A 14 -14.39 -6.25 -29.84
N GLU A 15 -14.73 -5.24 -30.63
CA GLU A 15 -14.63 -3.83 -30.22
C GLU A 15 -15.71 -3.45 -29.21
N GLN A 16 -16.94 -3.95 -29.35
CA GLN A 16 -17.99 -3.82 -28.34
C GLN A 16 -17.63 -4.55 -27.05
N ILE A 17 -17.10 -5.77 -27.11
CA ILE A 17 -16.62 -6.49 -25.91
C ILE A 17 -15.43 -5.76 -25.28
N LYS A 18 -14.52 -5.19 -26.06
CA LYS A 18 -13.47 -4.31 -25.52
C LYS A 18 -14.10 -3.07 -24.86
N GLN A 19 -15.03 -2.39 -25.51
CA GLN A 19 -15.71 -1.22 -24.95
C GLN A 19 -16.50 -1.57 -23.68
N GLU A 20 -17.17 -2.73 -23.61
CA GLU A 20 -17.87 -3.22 -22.42
C GLU A 20 -16.90 -3.65 -21.30
N LEU A 21 -15.75 -4.26 -21.63
CA LEU A 21 -14.69 -4.57 -20.65
C LEU A 21 -13.94 -3.33 -20.15
N PHE A 22 -13.87 -2.26 -20.95
CA PHE A 22 -13.25 -0.99 -20.57
C PHE A 22 -14.27 0.02 -19.97
N ALA A 23 -15.58 -0.20 -20.11
CA ALA A 23 -16.63 0.70 -19.62
C ALA A 23 -17.02 0.51 -18.14
N THR A 24 -16.39 -0.42 -17.40
CA THR A 24 -16.63 -0.58 -15.96
C THR A 24 -15.34 -0.74 -15.15
N GLN A 25 -14.31 0.04 -15.46
CA GLN A 25 -13.47 0.55 -14.37
C GLN A 25 -14.14 1.83 -13.88
N THR A 26 -15.22 1.69 -13.11
CA THR A 26 -15.75 2.83 -12.34
C THR A 26 -14.61 3.34 -11.48
N GLU A 27 -14.12 4.55 -11.76
CA GLU A 27 -13.12 5.20 -10.92
C GLU A 27 -13.56 5.10 -9.46
N GLU A 28 -12.69 4.62 -8.58
CA GLU A 28 -13.03 4.45 -7.17
C GLU A 28 -13.34 5.82 -6.57
N GLN A 29 -14.59 6.05 -6.18
CA GLN A 29 -15.02 7.27 -5.49
C GLN A 29 -14.86 7.02 -3.99
N ALA A 30 -13.79 7.57 -3.43
CA ALA A 30 -13.34 7.37 -2.07
C ALA A 30 -13.87 8.47 -1.14
N PHE A 31 -14.46 8.07 -0.01
CA PHE A 31 -14.78 8.96 1.10
C PHE A 31 -13.78 8.73 2.24
N LEU A 32 -13.14 9.79 2.73
CA LEU A 32 -12.07 9.70 3.73
C LEU A 32 -12.60 9.92 5.15
N VAL A 33 -12.13 9.14 6.12
CA VAL A 33 -12.60 9.23 7.51
C VAL A 33 -11.42 9.18 8.47
N GLY A 34 -11.29 10.19 9.32
CA GLY A 34 -10.26 10.28 10.36
C GLY A 34 -10.86 10.49 11.74
N VAL A 35 -10.22 9.93 12.76
CA VAL A 35 -10.54 10.21 14.17
C VAL A 35 -9.44 11.05 14.79
N GLU A 36 -9.83 12.15 15.42
CA GLU A 36 -8.93 12.94 16.24
C GLU A 36 -9.06 12.46 17.69
N SER A 37 -8.03 11.77 18.17
CA SER A 37 -7.97 11.25 19.54
C SER A 37 -7.17 12.19 20.44
N LYS A 38 -7.62 12.45 21.66
CA LYS A 38 -6.82 13.20 22.65
C LYS A 38 -5.52 12.47 23.04
N ALA A 39 -5.44 11.16 22.81
CA ALA A 39 -4.26 10.36 23.10
C ALA A 39 -3.18 10.42 22.01
N SER A 40 -3.54 10.83 20.77
CA SER A 40 -2.59 10.93 19.67
C SER A 40 -1.86 12.28 19.72
N ASN A 41 -0.91 12.40 20.63
CA ASN A 41 -0.10 13.60 20.83
C ASN A 41 1.06 13.71 19.81
N HIS A 42 0.77 13.46 18.52
CA HIS A 42 1.80 13.27 17.48
C HIS A 42 2.19 14.56 16.73
N GLY A 43 1.79 15.74 17.21
CA GLY A 43 2.15 17.03 16.61
C GLY A 43 1.45 17.39 15.30
N TRP A 44 0.74 16.44 14.67
CA TRP A 44 -0.03 16.64 13.45
C TRP A 44 -1.53 16.67 13.73
N SER A 45 -2.27 17.54 13.03
CA SER A 45 -3.73 17.57 13.15
C SER A 45 -4.37 16.43 12.35
N ALA A 46 -5.58 16.03 12.73
CA ALA A 46 -6.35 15.05 11.95
C ALA A 46 -6.66 15.55 10.52
N VAL A 47 -6.66 16.87 10.32
CA VAL A 47 -6.84 17.49 9.00
C VAL A 47 -5.62 17.24 8.13
N ASP A 48 -4.41 17.45 8.65
CA ASP A 48 -3.17 17.23 7.90
C ASP A 48 -3.02 15.75 7.49
N SER A 49 -3.37 14.84 8.40
CA SER A 49 -3.33 13.39 8.12
C SER A 49 -4.33 12.99 7.03
N LEU A 50 -5.53 13.57 7.03
CA LEU A 50 -6.53 13.36 5.97
C LEU A 50 -6.13 14.01 4.64
N GLN A 51 -5.42 15.13 4.65
CA GLN A 51 -4.86 15.70 3.44
C GLN A 51 -3.83 14.75 2.82
N GLU A 52 -2.91 14.21 3.63
CA GLU A 52 -1.97 13.18 3.16
C GLU A 52 -2.70 11.92 2.67
N LEU A 53 -3.74 11.47 3.38
CA LEU A 53 -4.58 10.35 2.96
C LEU A 53 -5.27 10.61 1.61
N SER A 54 -5.70 11.84 1.35
CA SER A 54 -6.24 12.26 0.05
C SER A 54 -5.20 12.14 -1.06
N TYR A 55 -3.95 12.56 -0.81
CA TYR A 55 -2.87 12.36 -1.77
C TYR A 55 -2.57 10.87 -2.00
N LEU A 56 -2.61 10.04 -0.94
CA LEU A 56 -2.45 8.58 -1.05
C LEU A 56 -3.56 7.98 -1.92
N ALA A 57 -4.82 8.35 -1.66
CA ALA A 57 -5.98 7.85 -2.40
C ALA A 57 -5.87 8.20 -3.90
N ARG A 58 -5.51 9.45 -4.22
CA ARG A 58 -5.27 9.88 -5.60
C ARG A 58 -4.11 9.14 -6.25
N THR A 59 -3.03 8.90 -5.51
CA THR A 59 -1.88 8.12 -5.99
C THR A 59 -2.27 6.67 -6.32
N ALA A 60 -3.18 6.08 -5.55
CA ALA A 60 -3.72 4.75 -5.83
C ALA A 60 -4.70 4.72 -7.01
N GLY A 61 -5.15 5.88 -7.51
CA GLY A 61 -6.11 6.01 -8.61
C GLY A 61 -7.56 6.22 -8.16
N ALA A 62 -7.79 6.56 -6.90
CA ALA A 62 -9.13 6.88 -6.39
C ALA A 62 -9.41 8.40 -6.42
N ASN A 63 -10.64 8.76 -6.76
CA ASN A 63 -11.15 10.12 -6.68
C ASN A 63 -11.71 10.38 -5.28
N VAL A 64 -11.27 11.45 -4.63
CA VAL A 64 -11.73 11.80 -3.29
C VAL A 64 -13.05 12.58 -3.38
N ALA A 65 -14.15 11.92 -3.02
CA ALA A 65 -15.51 12.47 -3.05
C ALA A 65 -15.85 13.32 -1.81
N GLY A 66 -15.13 13.13 -0.70
CA GLY A 66 -15.34 13.87 0.53
C GLY A 66 -14.46 13.38 1.68
N MET A 67 -14.47 14.10 2.80
CA MET A 67 -13.73 13.73 4.00
C MET A 67 -14.46 14.11 5.29
N PHE A 68 -14.32 13.29 6.33
CA PHE A 68 -14.82 13.57 7.66
C PHE A 68 -13.78 13.37 8.75
N THR A 69 -13.85 14.22 9.75
CA THR A 69 -13.17 14.05 11.03
C THR A 69 -14.20 13.84 12.15
N GLN A 70 -13.82 13.04 13.15
CA GLN A 70 -14.56 12.95 14.40
C GLN A 70 -13.62 13.06 15.59
N LYS A 71 -13.89 14.01 16.49
CA LYS A 71 -13.19 14.11 17.77
C LYS A 71 -13.74 13.04 18.73
N LEU A 72 -12.88 12.14 19.19
CA LEU A 72 -13.22 11.09 20.16
C LEU A 72 -12.16 11.02 21.27
N LYS A 73 -12.54 10.49 22.43
CA LYS A 73 -11.55 10.17 23.49
C LYS A 73 -10.64 9.00 23.06
N ALA A 74 -11.23 8.01 22.40
CA ALA A 74 -10.58 6.88 21.77
C ALA A 74 -11.48 6.36 20.64
N PRO A 75 -10.93 5.72 19.58
CA PRO A 75 -11.72 5.10 18.54
C PRO A 75 -12.70 4.05 19.07
N SER A 76 -13.87 3.95 18.48
CA SER A 76 -14.89 2.95 18.83
C SER A 76 -14.37 1.53 18.52
N PRO A 77 -14.40 0.58 19.46
CA PRO A 77 -13.91 -0.78 19.21
C PRO A 77 -14.77 -1.54 18.17
N THR A 78 -16.00 -1.08 17.91
CA THR A 78 -16.93 -1.76 17.00
C THR A 78 -16.89 -1.20 15.59
N TYR A 79 -16.78 0.12 15.44
CA TYR A 79 -16.92 0.80 14.15
C TYR A 79 -15.86 1.88 13.90
N TYR A 80 -14.87 2.02 14.77
CA TYR A 80 -13.84 3.07 14.77
C TYR A 80 -14.37 4.51 15.00
N ILE A 81 -15.47 4.88 14.32
CA ILE A 81 -16.26 6.09 14.53
C ILE A 81 -17.54 5.83 15.36
N GLY A 82 -18.20 6.90 15.79
CA GLY A 82 -19.48 6.86 16.50
C GLY A 82 -20.68 6.69 15.56
N LYS A 83 -21.80 6.17 16.10
CA LYS A 83 -23.02 5.87 15.34
C LYS A 83 -23.60 7.05 14.54
N GLY A 84 -23.51 8.27 15.08
CA GLY A 84 -23.96 9.49 14.37
C GLY A 84 -23.21 9.71 13.06
N LYS A 85 -21.89 9.55 13.06
CA LYS A 85 -21.07 9.68 11.85
C LYS A 85 -21.30 8.55 10.85
N ILE A 86 -21.65 7.35 11.32
CA ILE A 86 -22.06 6.25 10.45
C ILE A 86 -23.37 6.63 9.71
N ALA A 87 -24.35 7.19 10.43
CA ALA A 87 -25.60 7.63 9.81
C ALA A 87 -25.37 8.74 8.77
N GLU A 88 -24.46 9.69 9.06
CA GLU A 88 -24.05 10.72 8.09
C GLU A 88 -23.40 10.12 6.84
N LEU A 89 -22.53 9.11 6.97
CA LEU A 89 -21.93 8.43 5.82
C LEU A 89 -23.01 7.76 4.96
N ILE A 90 -23.96 7.06 5.59
CA ILE A 90 -25.07 6.41 4.89
C ILE A 90 -25.90 7.44 4.11
N SER A 91 -26.21 8.59 4.70
CA SER A 91 -27.01 9.62 4.01
C SER A 91 -26.27 10.30 2.86
N LEU A 92 -24.93 10.39 2.93
CA LEU A 92 -24.12 10.97 1.85
C LEU A 92 -23.91 10.02 0.67
N LYS A 93 -24.13 8.72 0.86
CA LYS A 93 -23.89 7.70 -0.18
C LYS A 93 -24.58 8.04 -1.50
N GLU A 94 -25.83 8.50 -1.46
CA GLU A 94 -26.59 8.88 -2.67
C GLU A 94 -26.11 10.19 -3.28
N GLN A 95 -25.63 11.13 -2.47
CA GLN A 95 -25.21 12.46 -2.94
C GLN A 95 -23.83 12.42 -3.57
N THR A 96 -22.88 11.75 -2.91
CA THR A 96 -21.48 11.72 -3.33
C THR A 96 -21.15 10.50 -4.19
N GLN A 97 -22.06 9.52 -4.27
CA GLN A 97 -21.89 8.27 -5.04
C GLN A 97 -20.58 7.54 -4.69
N TYR A 98 -20.15 7.60 -3.42
CA TYR A 98 -18.92 6.94 -3.01
C TYR A 98 -19.12 5.41 -3.05
N ASN A 99 -18.11 4.70 -3.54
CA ASN A 99 -18.09 3.24 -3.60
C ASN A 99 -17.02 2.62 -2.69
N THR A 100 -16.17 3.47 -2.09
CA THR A 100 -15.10 3.08 -1.17
C THR A 100 -15.03 4.07 -0.01
N VAL A 101 -14.84 3.57 1.22
CA VAL A 101 -14.53 4.41 2.39
C VAL A 101 -13.13 4.07 2.88
N ILE A 102 -12.30 5.09 3.04
CA ILE A 102 -10.90 4.97 3.47
C ILE A 102 -10.75 5.57 4.87
N PHE A 103 -10.32 4.74 5.81
CA PHE A 103 -10.05 5.16 7.18
C PHE A 103 -8.57 5.49 7.38
N ASP A 104 -8.29 6.59 8.07
CA ASP A 104 -6.94 7.11 8.26
C ASP A 104 -6.05 6.28 9.22
N ASP A 105 -6.66 5.50 10.11
CA ASP A 105 -5.94 4.57 10.98
C ASP A 105 -6.21 3.12 10.59
N GLU A 106 -5.30 2.21 10.97
CA GLU A 106 -5.50 0.77 10.80
C GLU A 106 -6.75 0.29 11.55
N LEU A 107 -7.62 -0.42 10.83
CA LEU A 107 -8.84 -0.99 11.39
C LEU A 107 -8.57 -2.41 11.86
N SER A 108 -9.15 -2.80 12.99
CA SER A 108 -9.22 -4.21 13.35
C SER A 108 -10.08 -5.00 12.34
N PRO A 109 -9.82 -6.31 12.15
CA PRO A 109 -10.65 -7.16 11.29
C PRO A 109 -12.14 -7.16 11.64
N ARG A 110 -12.49 -6.86 12.90
CA ARG A 110 -13.88 -6.75 13.36
C ARG A 110 -14.48 -5.40 12.94
N GLN A 111 -13.76 -4.30 13.13
CA GLN A 111 -14.22 -2.97 12.72
C GLN A 111 -14.47 -2.93 11.21
N GLN A 112 -13.52 -3.42 10.41
CA GLN A 112 -13.65 -3.43 8.96
C GLN A 112 -14.90 -4.19 8.52
N ARG A 113 -15.09 -5.44 8.95
CA ARG A 113 -16.27 -6.25 8.60
C ARG A 113 -17.59 -5.57 9.00
N ASN A 114 -17.66 -5.08 10.24
CA ASN A 114 -18.85 -4.40 10.74
C ASN A 114 -19.19 -3.14 9.91
N LEU A 115 -18.17 -2.40 9.45
CA LEU A 115 -18.35 -1.22 8.62
C LEU A 115 -18.78 -1.59 7.19
N GLU A 116 -18.19 -2.63 6.60
CA GLU A 116 -18.58 -3.17 5.28
C GLU A 116 -20.05 -3.63 5.29
N GLU A 117 -20.46 -4.37 6.33
CA GLU A 117 -21.84 -4.83 6.52
C GLU A 117 -22.84 -3.67 6.67
N LEU A 118 -22.48 -2.59 7.37
CA LEU A 118 -23.37 -1.45 7.55
C LEU A 118 -23.43 -0.53 6.34
N LEU A 119 -22.29 -0.24 5.72
CA LEU A 119 -22.19 0.75 4.64
C LEU A 119 -22.45 0.14 3.27
N GLN A 120 -22.37 -1.19 3.12
CA GLN A 120 -22.57 -1.92 1.87
C GLN A 120 -21.68 -1.34 0.74
N VAL A 121 -20.42 -1.09 1.07
CA VAL A 121 -19.36 -0.61 0.17
C VAL A 121 -18.02 -1.19 0.60
N LYS A 122 -16.99 -1.08 -0.25
CA LYS A 122 -15.61 -1.43 0.10
C LYS A 122 -15.11 -0.53 1.23
N VAL A 123 -14.58 -1.11 2.30
CA VAL A 123 -13.93 -0.38 3.38
C VAL A 123 -12.47 -0.76 3.42
N ILE A 124 -11.59 0.22 3.32
CA ILE A 124 -10.15 0.02 3.47
C ILE A 124 -9.61 0.98 4.52
N ASP A 125 -8.46 0.63 5.08
CA ASP A 125 -7.70 1.50 5.97
C ASP A 125 -6.45 2.03 5.28
N ARG A 126 -5.76 2.95 5.95
CA ARG A 126 -4.52 3.54 5.49
C ARG A 126 -3.46 2.49 5.17
N THR A 127 -3.37 1.43 5.97
CA THR A 127 -2.44 0.32 5.74
C THR A 127 -2.69 -0.36 4.40
N ALA A 128 -3.93 -0.75 4.13
CA ALA A 128 -4.31 -1.38 2.87
C ALA A 128 -4.03 -0.47 1.66
N LEU A 129 -4.34 0.82 1.79
CA LEU A 129 -4.09 1.81 0.74
C LEU A 129 -2.60 1.94 0.40
N ILE A 130 -1.75 2.03 1.43
CA ILE A 130 -0.29 2.12 1.25
C ILE A 130 0.24 0.84 0.57
N LEU A 131 -0.22 -0.34 0.99
CA LEU A 131 0.17 -1.62 0.39
C LEU A 131 -0.22 -1.71 -1.09
N ASP A 132 -1.38 -1.17 -1.49
CA ASP A 132 -1.80 -1.14 -2.89
C ASP A 132 -0.92 -0.21 -3.73
N ILE A 133 -0.57 0.98 -3.21
CA ILE A 133 0.37 1.88 -3.88
C ILE A 133 1.73 1.20 -4.04
N PHE A 134 2.23 0.53 -3.01
CA PHE A 134 3.50 -0.18 -3.08
C PHE A 134 3.49 -1.34 -4.06
N ALA A 135 2.38 -2.08 -4.16
CA ALA A 135 2.27 -3.16 -5.13
C ALA A 135 2.37 -2.64 -6.58
N LYS A 136 1.83 -1.45 -6.84
CA LYS A 136 1.94 -0.78 -8.15
C LYS A 136 3.34 -0.24 -8.43
N GLN A 137 4.11 0.10 -7.39
CA GLN A 137 5.44 0.71 -7.51
C GLN A 137 6.61 -0.26 -7.37
N ALA A 138 6.40 -1.47 -6.84
CA ALA A 138 7.43 -2.48 -6.66
C ALA A 138 7.91 -3.05 -8.00
N ARG A 139 9.08 -2.56 -8.46
CA ARG A 139 9.67 -2.97 -9.75
C ARG A 139 10.75 -4.02 -9.59
N THR A 140 11.51 -3.99 -8.50
CA THR A 140 12.52 -5.01 -8.25
C THR A 140 11.88 -6.27 -7.67
N HIS A 141 12.56 -7.41 -7.87
CA HIS A 141 12.14 -8.67 -7.26
C HIS A 141 12.07 -8.58 -5.73
N GLU A 142 13.03 -7.90 -5.10
CA GLU A 142 13.05 -7.70 -3.65
C GLU A 142 11.86 -6.87 -3.16
N GLY A 143 11.59 -5.73 -3.80
CA GLY A 143 10.44 -4.89 -3.48
C GLY A 143 9.13 -5.66 -3.63
N GLN A 144 9.01 -6.50 -4.67
CA GLN A 144 7.84 -7.36 -4.87
C GLN A 144 7.66 -8.37 -3.73
N LEU A 145 8.74 -9.06 -3.33
CA LEU A 145 8.70 -10.00 -2.20
C LEU A 145 8.31 -9.32 -0.89
N GLN A 146 8.86 -8.13 -0.62
CA GLN A 146 8.57 -7.35 0.59
C GLN A 146 7.10 -6.91 0.64
N VAL A 147 6.57 -6.40 -0.47
CA VAL A 147 5.17 -5.99 -0.55
C VAL A 147 4.23 -7.19 -0.44
N GLU A 148 4.52 -8.29 -1.12
CA GLU A 148 3.72 -9.52 -1.05
C GLU A 148 3.69 -10.08 0.39
N LEU A 149 4.84 -10.09 1.08
CA LEU A 149 4.92 -10.48 2.48
C LEU A 149 4.01 -9.61 3.36
N ALA A 150 4.11 -8.29 3.20
CA ALA A 150 3.32 -7.34 3.99
C ALA A 150 1.81 -7.49 3.71
N GLN A 151 1.42 -7.71 2.45
CA GLN A 151 0.03 -8.00 2.06
C GLN A 151 -0.49 -9.28 2.71
N HIS A 152 0.25 -10.38 2.67
CA HIS A 152 -0.18 -11.62 3.32
C HIS A 152 -0.30 -11.47 4.84
N GLN A 153 0.64 -10.78 5.49
CA GLN A 153 0.59 -10.51 6.93
C GLN A 153 -0.63 -9.66 7.31
N TYR A 154 -0.98 -8.67 6.48
CA TYR A 154 -2.14 -7.81 6.69
C TYR A 154 -3.47 -8.55 6.45
N LEU A 155 -3.55 -9.39 5.41
CA LEU A 155 -4.75 -10.13 5.03
C LEU A 155 -5.06 -11.32 5.95
N LEU A 156 -4.03 -12.02 6.44
CA LEU A 156 -4.18 -13.21 7.27
C LEU A 156 -5.18 -13.05 8.44
N PRO A 157 -5.09 -12.03 9.32
CA PRO A 157 -6.05 -11.85 10.41
C PRO A 157 -7.46 -11.44 9.94
N ARG A 158 -7.60 -10.96 8.70
CA ARG A 158 -8.86 -10.47 8.12
C ARG A 158 -9.67 -11.57 7.43
N LEU A 159 -8.99 -12.55 6.82
CA LEU A 159 -9.61 -13.69 6.14
C LEU A 159 -10.35 -14.64 7.11
N VAL A 160 -9.81 -14.84 8.31
CA VAL A 160 -10.39 -15.71 9.35
C VAL A 160 -11.83 -15.30 9.70
N GLY A 161 -12.16 -14.02 9.63
CA GLY A 161 -13.49 -13.51 9.94
C GLY A 161 -14.53 -13.77 8.84
N GLN A 162 -14.11 -13.74 7.57
CA GLN A 162 -15.01 -13.85 6.42
C GLN A 162 -15.46 -15.29 6.17
N TRP A 163 -14.63 -16.29 6.51
CA TRP A 163 -14.96 -17.68 6.23
C TRP A 163 -15.91 -18.34 7.24
N SER A 164 -16.23 -17.68 8.35
CA SER A 164 -17.26 -18.13 9.30
C SER A 164 -18.65 -18.33 8.64
N HIS A 165 -18.91 -17.64 7.53
CA HIS A 165 -20.12 -17.81 6.73
C HIS A 165 -20.09 -19.07 5.84
N LEU A 166 -18.90 -19.51 5.40
CA LEU A 166 -18.71 -20.71 4.58
C LEU A 166 -18.90 -21.99 5.42
N GLU A 167 -18.43 -22.00 6.66
CA GLU A 167 -18.65 -23.13 7.59
C GLU A 167 -20.14 -23.33 7.93
N ARG A 168 -20.92 -22.24 8.00
CA ARG A 168 -22.37 -22.32 8.25
C ARG A 168 -23.15 -22.90 7.07
N LEU A 169 -22.74 -22.61 5.83
CA LEU A 169 -23.37 -23.17 4.62
C LEU A 169 -23.00 -24.65 4.39
N GLY A 170 -21.86 -25.10 4.91
CA GLY A 170 -21.45 -26.52 4.93
C GLY A 170 -22.08 -27.37 6.03
N GLY A 171 -22.94 -26.79 6.87
CA GLY A 171 -23.56 -27.41 8.05
C GLY A 171 -24.70 -28.40 7.75
N GLY A 172 -24.55 -29.25 6.75
CA GLY A 172 -25.41 -30.42 6.55
C GLY A 172 -25.02 -31.53 7.52
N ILE A 173 -26.00 -32.02 8.29
CA ILE A 173 -25.88 -33.13 9.26
C ILE A 173 -25.22 -34.35 8.57
N GLY A 174 -23.93 -34.61 8.83
CA GLY A 174 -23.28 -35.84 8.34
C GLY A 174 -21.76 -35.85 8.16
N THR A 175 -21.05 -34.72 8.16
CA THR A 175 -19.61 -34.68 7.80
C THR A 175 -18.66 -34.63 9.00
N ARG A 176 -18.99 -35.32 10.10
CA ARG A 176 -18.03 -35.56 11.19
C ARG A 176 -17.06 -36.69 10.81
N GLY A 177 -16.18 -36.41 9.86
CA GLY A 177 -14.90 -37.10 9.69
C GLY A 177 -13.77 -36.25 10.26
N PRO A 178 -12.60 -36.83 10.60
CA PRO A 178 -11.44 -36.12 11.15
C PRO A 178 -10.67 -35.32 10.07
N GLY A 179 -11.39 -34.62 9.19
CA GLY A 179 -10.82 -33.81 8.12
C GLY A 179 -10.57 -32.37 8.57
N GLU A 180 -9.39 -31.84 8.24
CA GLU A 180 -9.01 -30.43 8.44
C GLU A 180 -10.08 -29.50 7.85
N SER A 181 -10.48 -28.46 8.59
CA SER A 181 -11.45 -27.48 8.07
C SER A 181 -10.86 -26.76 6.86
N GLN A 182 -11.71 -26.34 5.91
CA GLN A 182 -11.24 -25.52 4.77
C GLN A 182 -10.52 -24.25 5.27
N LEU A 183 -10.95 -23.69 6.41
CA LEU A 183 -10.38 -22.50 7.01
C LEU A 183 -8.95 -22.75 7.50
N GLU A 184 -8.75 -23.89 8.15
CA GLU A 184 -7.46 -24.31 8.66
C GLU A 184 -6.50 -24.60 7.51
N THR A 185 -7.00 -25.25 6.45
CA THR A 185 -6.24 -25.50 5.22
C THR A 185 -5.77 -24.19 4.57
N ASP A 186 -6.68 -23.23 4.34
CA ASP A 186 -6.33 -21.95 3.71
C ASP A 186 -5.39 -21.12 4.60
N ARG A 187 -5.61 -21.12 5.91
CA ARG A 187 -4.72 -20.47 6.88
C ARG A 187 -3.31 -21.08 6.81
N ARG A 188 -3.21 -22.40 6.73
CA ARG A 188 -1.94 -23.12 6.62
C ARG A 188 -1.21 -22.78 5.31
N LEU A 189 -1.93 -22.65 4.20
CA LEU A 189 -1.37 -22.24 2.92
C LEU A 189 -0.78 -20.83 2.98
N ILE A 190 -1.50 -19.87 3.58
CA ILE A 190 -1.01 -18.49 3.72
C ILE A 190 0.23 -18.45 4.63
N HIS A 191 0.23 -19.17 5.76
CA HIS A 191 1.41 -19.27 6.63
C HIS A 191 2.61 -19.87 5.91
N LYS A 192 2.39 -20.91 5.11
CA LYS A 192 3.45 -21.51 4.28
C LYS A 192 4.00 -20.50 3.28
N ARG A 193 3.14 -19.68 2.67
CA ARG A 193 3.57 -18.61 1.76
C ARG A 193 4.36 -17.53 2.48
N ILE A 194 3.91 -17.07 3.65
CA ILE A 194 4.63 -16.11 4.51
C ILE A 194 6.03 -16.63 4.84
N ASN A 195 6.14 -17.87 5.33
CA ASN A 195 7.43 -18.47 5.69
C ASN A 195 8.38 -18.56 4.50
N ARG A 196 7.85 -18.90 3.32
CA ARG A 196 8.63 -18.95 2.08
C ARG A 196 9.14 -17.55 1.68
N LEU A 197 8.26 -16.55 1.67
CA LEU A 197 8.62 -15.17 1.34
C LEU A 197 9.68 -14.61 2.31
N GLN A 198 9.55 -14.91 3.61
CA GLN A 198 10.55 -14.55 4.61
C GLN A 198 11.93 -15.17 4.32
N HIS A 199 11.96 -16.43 3.87
CA HIS A 199 13.21 -17.10 3.49
C HIS A 199 13.84 -16.46 2.25
N GLU A 200 13.05 -16.24 1.20
CA GLU A 200 13.49 -15.60 -0.05
C GLU A 200 14.04 -14.18 0.21
N ILE A 201 13.40 -13.40 1.10
CA ILE A 201 13.89 -12.07 1.49
C ILE A 201 15.24 -12.16 2.22
N GLU A 202 15.43 -13.14 3.10
CA GLU A 202 16.69 -13.31 3.83
C GLU A 202 17.84 -13.71 2.89
N GLU A 203 17.57 -14.53 1.87
CA GLU A 203 18.55 -14.84 0.82
C GLU A 203 18.98 -13.58 0.05
N VAL A 204 18.02 -12.75 -0.37
CA VAL A 204 18.30 -11.47 -1.03
C VAL A 204 19.14 -10.54 -0.14
N ARG A 205 18.83 -10.50 1.16
CA ARG A 205 19.55 -9.70 2.15
C ARG A 205 21.00 -10.15 2.31
N GLN A 206 21.26 -11.47 2.32
CA GLN A 206 22.62 -12.01 2.34
C GLN A 206 23.41 -11.61 1.10
N HIS A 207 22.78 -11.67 -0.08
CA HIS A 207 23.40 -11.23 -1.33
C HIS A 207 23.76 -9.74 -1.29
N ARG A 208 22.86 -8.87 -0.82
CA ARG A 208 23.16 -7.45 -0.59
C ARG A 208 24.33 -7.24 0.37
N ALA A 209 24.39 -7.97 1.48
CA ALA A 209 25.49 -7.84 2.44
C ALA A 209 26.88 -8.10 1.81
N LEU A 210 26.98 -9.00 0.82
CA LEU A 210 28.21 -9.23 0.07
C LEU A 210 28.59 -8.02 -0.80
N TYR A 211 27.64 -7.47 -1.57
CA TYR A 211 27.88 -6.22 -2.33
C TYR A 211 28.26 -5.06 -1.43
N ARG A 212 27.63 -4.94 -0.25
CA ARG A 212 27.94 -3.90 0.74
C ARG A 212 29.37 -4.02 1.25
N LYS A 213 29.82 -5.23 1.59
CA LYS A 213 31.23 -5.48 1.97
C LYS A 213 32.22 -5.11 0.87
N GLN A 214 31.90 -5.38 -0.39
CA GLN A 214 32.76 -4.98 -1.50
C GLN A 214 32.81 -3.46 -1.67
N ARG A 215 31.67 -2.75 -1.57
CA ARG A 215 31.62 -1.29 -1.63
C ARG A 215 32.42 -0.63 -0.50
N LYS A 216 32.31 -1.12 0.73
CA LYS A 216 33.10 -0.62 1.87
C LYS A 216 34.61 -0.73 1.64
N LYS A 217 35.07 -1.78 0.95
CA LYS A 217 36.50 -1.93 0.59
C LYS A 217 36.98 -0.89 -0.44
N ILE A 218 36.08 -0.39 -1.28
CA ILE A 218 36.40 0.63 -2.30
C ILE A 218 36.51 2.03 -1.65
N GLY A 219 35.92 2.25 -0.48
CA GLY A 219 36.05 3.49 0.29
C GLY A 219 35.34 4.70 -0.30
N MET A 220 34.44 4.51 -1.26
CA MET A 220 33.71 5.60 -1.89
C MET A 220 32.63 6.15 -0.93
N PRO A 221 32.57 7.47 -0.67
CA PRO A 221 31.56 8.06 0.19
C PRO A 221 30.13 7.81 -0.33
N ILE A 222 29.20 7.56 0.60
CA ILE A 222 27.78 7.32 0.30
C ILE A 222 26.96 8.47 0.89
N VAL A 223 26.14 9.11 0.05
CA VAL A 223 25.16 10.13 0.42
C VAL A 223 23.76 9.58 0.17
N ALA A 224 22.91 9.56 1.19
CA ALA A 224 21.53 9.12 1.04
C ALA A 224 20.57 10.31 1.17
N LEU A 225 19.61 10.42 0.24
CA LEU A 225 18.55 11.42 0.27
C LEU A 225 17.43 10.93 1.18
N VAL A 226 17.07 11.69 2.21
CA VAL A 226 15.98 11.38 3.13
C VAL A 226 14.97 12.52 3.20
N GLY A 227 13.73 12.23 3.58
CA GLY A 227 12.67 13.23 3.67
C GLY A 227 11.29 12.67 3.32
N TYR A 228 10.25 13.46 3.57
CA TYR A 228 8.87 13.06 3.26
C TYR A 228 8.67 12.73 1.78
N THR A 229 7.72 11.85 1.48
CA THR A 229 7.26 11.63 0.11
C THR A 229 6.86 12.95 -0.53
N ASN A 230 7.21 13.12 -1.81
CA ASN A 230 7.03 14.37 -2.56
C ASN A 230 7.88 15.59 -2.09
N ALA A 231 8.87 15.42 -1.21
CA ALA A 231 9.84 16.49 -0.87
C ALA A 231 10.86 16.80 -1.99
N GLY A 232 10.65 16.33 -3.22
CA GLY A 232 11.57 16.56 -4.34
C GLY A 232 12.87 15.72 -4.32
N LYS A 233 12.96 14.66 -3.50
CA LYS A 233 14.14 13.76 -3.44
C LYS A 233 14.54 13.22 -4.81
N SER A 234 13.60 12.60 -5.52
CA SER A 234 13.85 12.03 -6.85
C SER A 234 14.14 13.11 -7.90
N THR A 235 13.58 14.31 -7.75
CA THR A 235 13.88 15.48 -8.60
C THR A 235 15.33 15.91 -8.45
N LEU A 236 15.81 16.09 -7.21
CA LEU A 236 17.20 16.42 -6.93
C LEU A 236 18.14 15.30 -7.39
N PHE A 237 17.78 14.05 -7.12
CA PHE A 237 18.55 12.89 -7.57
C PHE A 237 18.74 12.91 -9.08
N ASN A 238 17.68 13.15 -9.85
CA ASN A 238 17.76 13.20 -11.31
C ASN A 238 18.56 14.39 -11.83
N ALA A 239 18.37 15.56 -11.24
CA ALA A 239 19.10 16.76 -11.62
C ALA A 239 20.62 16.54 -11.46
N LEU A 240 21.03 15.84 -10.41
CA LEU A 240 22.44 15.57 -10.14
C LEU A 240 22.99 14.38 -10.92
N SER A 241 22.18 13.33 -11.13
CA SER A 241 22.65 12.05 -11.69
C SER A 241 22.37 11.84 -13.17
N GLN A 242 21.57 12.70 -13.81
CA GLN A 242 21.05 12.50 -15.17
C GLN A 242 20.40 11.11 -15.37
N ALA A 243 19.95 10.47 -14.28
CA ALA A 243 19.61 9.05 -14.28
C ALA A 243 18.27 8.70 -14.93
N GLY A 244 17.50 9.69 -15.39
CA GLY A 244 16.20 9.47 -16.05
C GLY A 244 15.17 8.75 -15.17
N VAL A 245 15.27 8.85 -13.84
CA VAL A 245 14.24 8.32 -12.93
C VAL A 245 12.95 9.09 -13.20
N VAL A 246 11.84 8.37 -13.34
CA VAL A 246 10.54 9.00 -13.61
C VAL A 246 10.12 9.80 -12.37
N VAL A 247 10.01 11.12 -12.52
CA VAL A 247 9.45 12.01 -11.47
C VAL A 247 8.00 12.24 -11.82
N GLU A 248 7.11 11.70 -10.99
CA GLU A 248 5.67 11.97 -11.06
C GLU A 248 5.24 12.59 -9.73
N ASP A 249 4.22 13.44 -9.77
CA ASP A 249 3.57 14.01 -8.58
C ASP A 249 2.69 12.95 -7.90
N LYS A 250 3.35 11.89 -7.43
CA LYS A 250 2.77 10.69 -6.82
C LYS A 250 3.57 10.34 -5.57
N LEU A 251 2.86 9.94 -4.53
CA LEU A 251 3.51 9.40 -3.34
C LEU A 251 4.21 8.07 -3.70
N PHE A 252 5.35 7.81 -3.08
CA PHE A 252 6.13 6.59 -3.33
C PHE A 252 6.59 6.36 -4.77
N SER A 253 7.01 7.43 -5.47
CA SER A 253 7.71 7.34 -6.76
C SER A 253 8.92 6.40 -6.74
N THR A 254 9.58 6.29 -5.59
CA THR A 254 10.74 5.43 -5.36
C THR A 254 10.47 4.49 -4.19
N LEU A 255 10.30 3.20 -4.47
CA LEU A 255 10.21 2.13 -3.46
C LEU A 255 11.55 1.42 -3.26
N ASP A 256 12.25 1.15 -4.36
CA ASP A 256 13.53 0.47 -4.37
C ASP A 256 14.65 1.52 -4.35
N PRO A 257 15.66 1.43 -3.47
CA PRO A 257 16.72 2.42 -3.43
C PRO A 257 17.51 2.44 -4.74
N VAL A 258 17.70 3.61 -5.33
CA VAL A 258 18.44 3.78 -6.58
C VAL A 258 19.77 4.45 -6.29
N THR A 259 20.87 3.73 -6.53
CA THR A 259 22.23 4.27 -6.34
C THR A 259 22.89 4.64 -7.67
N ARG A 260 23.50 5.82 -7.72
CA ARG A 260 24.31 6.30 -8.86
C ARG A 260 25.63 6.89 -8.39
N ARG A 261 26.65 6.78 -9.24
CA ARG A 261 27.95 7.40 -9.00
C ARG A 261 27.95 8.81 -9.58
N LEU A 262 28.37 9.77 -8.77
CA LEU A 262 28.47 11.18 -9.12
C LEU A 262 29.91 11.68 -8.93
N ASN A 263 30.26 12.69 -9.71
CA ASN A 263 31.55 13.37 -9.63
C ASN A 263 31.34 14.79 -9.12
N LEU A 264 32.14 15.20 -8.14
CA LEU A 264 32.21 16.57 -7.67
C LEU A 264 33.11 17.41 -8.59
N PRO A 265 32.97 18.75 -8.61
CA PRO A 265 33.82 19.64 -9.41
C PRO A 265 35.32 19.52 -9.11
N ASN A 266 35.68 19.07 -7.90
CA ASN A 266 37.06 18.83 -7.47
C ASN A 266 37.61 17.44 -7.90
N GLY A 267 36.87 16.67 -8.71
CA GLY A 267 37.27 15.35 -9.20
C GLY A 267 36.99 14.18 -8.25
N GLN A 268 36.50 14.42 -7.04
CA GLN A 268 36.13 13.36 -6.11
C GLN A 268 34.85 12.65 -6.56
N GLN A 269 34.77 11.34 -6.34
CA GLN A 269 33.60 10.53 -6.66
C GLN A 269 32.86 10.12 -5.39
N PHE A 270 31.54 10.11 -5.46
CA PHE A 270 30.68 9.59 -4.40
C PHE A 270 29.49 8.84 -4.97
N LEU A 271 28.85 8.04 -4.14
CA LEU A 271 27.59 7.37 -4.45
C LEU A 271 26.45 8.17 -3.85
N MET A 272 25.44 8.49 -4.66
CA MET A 272 24.18 9.03 -4.19
C MET A 272 23.11 7.96 -4.27
N THR A 273 22.29 7.83 -3.23
CA THR A 273 21.16 6.90 -3.19
C THR A 273 19.86 7.67 -2.95
N ASP A 274 18.88 7.53 -3.86
CA ASP A 274 17.49 7.94 -3.60
C ASP A 274 16.80 6.86 -2.77
N THR A 275 16.13 7.24 -1.70
CA THR A 275 15.45 6.30 -0.79
C THR A 275 13.94 6.52 -0.77
N VAL A 276 13.23 5.53 -0.20
CA VAL A 276 11.80 5.65 0.08
C VAL A 276 11.52 6.88 0.95
N GLY A 277 10.50 7.64 0.58
CA GLY A 277 10.07 8.79 1.38
C GLY A 277 9.32 8.37 2.63
N PHE A 278 9.43 9.17 3.69
CA PHE A 278 8.63 8.99 4.89
C PHE A 278 7.18 9.42 4.64
N ILE A 279 6.24 8.75 5.30
CA ILE A 279 4.83 9.14 5.40
C ILE A 279 4.39 9.05 6.86
N GLN A 280 3.27 9.69 7.20
CA GLN A 280 2.70 9.51 8.54
C GLN A 280 2.11 8.10 8.69
N LYS A 281 2.12 7.62 9.94
CA LYS A 281 1.44 6.37 10.37
C LYS A 281 1.82 5.15 9.52
N LEU A 282 3.12 4.97 9.23
CA LEU A 282 3.62 3.76 8.59
C LEU A 282 3.27 2.52 9.44
N PRO A 283 2.56 1.52 8.88
CA PRO A 283 2.23 0.28 9.58
C PRO A 283 3.49 -0.49 9.97
N SER A 284 3.45 -1.20 11.11
CA SER A 284 4.61 -1.97 11.60
C SER A 284 5.00 -3.12 10.68
N SER A 285 4.03 -3.79 10.04
CA SER A 285 4.25 -4.83 9.02
C SER A 285 5.02 -4.28 7.81
N ILE A 286 4.68 -3.05 7.41
CA ILE A 286 5.34 -2.31 6.33
C ILE A 286 6.76 -1.95 6.75
N ILE A 287 6.97 -1.39 7.94
CA ILE A 287 8.32 -1.07 8.46
C ILE A 287 9.21 -2.32 8.50
N ALA A 288 8.66 -3.47 8.89
CA ALA A 288 9.40 -4.72 8.91
C ALA A 288 9.81 -5.18 7.50
N ALA A 289 8.93 -5.01 6.51
CA ALA A 289 9.21 -5.32 5.10
C ALA A 289 10.26 -4.37 4.50
N PHE A 290 10.18 -3.07 4.78
CA PHE A 290 11.15 -2.06 4.33
C PHE A 290 12.38 -1.94 5.22
N ARG A 291 12.53 -2.78 6.24
CA ARG A 291 13.71 -2.77 7.11
C ARG A 291 14.99 -2.98 6.32
N ALA A 292 14.96 -3.86 5.32
CA ALA A 292 16.12 -4.12 4.47
C ALA A 292 16.47 -2.92 3.57
N THR A 293 15.50 -2.13 3.12
CA THR A 293 15.75 -0.90 2.36
C THR A 293 16.21 0.24 3.26
N LEU A 294 15.71 0.32 4.50
CA LEU A 294 16.16 1.26 5.52
C LEU A 294 17.55 0.92 6.07
N GLU A 295 17.98 -0.35 6.06
CA GLU A 295 19.36 -0.74 6.42
C GLU A 295 20.40 -0.01 5.55
N GLU A 296 20.05 0.35 4.30
CA GLU A 296 20.94 1.09 3.39
C GLU A 296 21.20 2.54 3.89
N LEU A 297 20.27 3.14 4.64
CA LEU A 297 20.47 4.46 5.27
C LEU A 297 21.54 4.41 6.36
N GLY A 298 21.63 3.30 7.09
CA GLY A 298 22.64 3.11 8.14
C GLY A 298 24.08 3.06 7.61
N GLU A 299 24.25 2.93 6.29
CA GLU A 299 25.56 2.90 5.64
C GLU A 299 25.98 4.25 5.04
N ALA A 300 25.08 5.22 5.01
CA ALA A 300 25.37 6.54 4.48
C ALA A 300 26.40 7.26 5.36
N ASN A 301 27.42 7.82 4.73
CA ASN A 301 28.36 8.72 5.39
C ASN A 301 27.72 10.09 5.64
N LEU A 302 26.75 10.46 4.81
CA LEU A 302 25.98 11.69 4.92
C LEU A 302 24.51 11.43 4.58
N LEU A 303 23.62 11.91 5.45
CA LEU A 303 22.19 11.98 5.17
C LEU A 303 21.86 13.39 4.72
N LEU A 304 21.36 13.53 3.49
CA LEU A 304 20.87 14.80 2.97
C LEU A 304 19.35 14.85 3.16
N HIS A 305 18.90 15.63 4.14
CA HIS A 305 17.49 15.77 4.45
C HIS A 305 16.83 16.85 3.60
N MET A 306 15.87 16.45 2.78
CA MET A 306 15.00 17.33 1.99
C MET A 306 13.79 17.72 2.85
N VAL A 307 13.54 19.03 2.96
CA VAL A 307 12.46 19.64 3.74
C VAL A 307 11.61 20.52 2.84
#